data_AF-A0AAD1DP25-F1
#
_entry.id   AF-A0AAD1DP25-F1
#
_cell.length_a   1.000
_cell.length_b   1.000
_cell.length_c   1.000
_cell.angle_alpha   90.00
_cell.angle_beta   90.00
_cell.angle_gamma   90.00
#
_symmetry.space_group_name_H-M   'P 1'
#
loop_
_entity.id
_entity.type
_entity.pdbx_description
1 polymer ?
#
loop_
_entity_poly.entity_id
_entity_poly.type
_entity_poly.pdbx_seq_one_letter_code
_entity_poly.pdbx_strand_id
1 'polypeptide(L)'
;MSNNRTKFGFQIGDNFHTIVSVHENNSGELIINPSSAENYSEIEFGNPNAEKKIKAQHYTVHNSRPESEEIVLNHTLEYEDGSKTNTRIYTRAFKRDLYCPVLQVRGQDFSIDRYKSQKKSKYKYISLGDYNPNVSTLYYMIVLCNPGFTLHNDFPDLNVTTIHFQKYSFSILWSYNLIRSHSTGKKTHFLTVKDIETQIKEGFSQEEIINLYRLTREIQHQSFISFLQKEFPEDINYFTPLKGIGFKKSSELSLDDNDKNSIILNHGYEAFVLGRKAQEEGLRQDALKLFEISADIFKAQKKVIAYAETLNSKGIIFQILGHPNKSIACYQEALGIYRKYNLDFNIAITKLNLSIVYRDTGDFTSAIELAMEALKISSSQYFTSLEAHANMELGTIYKNLKELKKAFDFLNTALVKYKEDHNRTDEAFCLGNIGLIRVAEGKFLESLNLHDQALDIFTSLDNKSGIANEVANVGNMNCVLGNFELGLTQLKLALEGHTSTGYQYGIATDLKLIGVHLANKGEHNEAKQFLEKSRDILLRIENYHGADQVSHILSQLG
;
A
#
# COMPACT_ATOMS: atom_id res chain seq x y z
N MET A 1 -3.97 -47.84 -19.27
CA MET A 1 -5.06 -47.15 -18.53
C MET A 1 -4.56 -46.79 -17.14
N SER A 2 -3.76 -45.72 -17.02
CA SER A 2 -3.35 -45.17 -15.73
C SER A 2 -4.15 -43.90 -15.47
N ASN A 3 -4.94 -43.89 -14.39
CA ASN A 3 -5.52 -42.66 -13.89
C ASN A 3 -4.36 -41.73 -13.48
N ASN A 4 -3.99 -40.77 -14.32
CA ASN A 4 -2.96 -39.75 -14.04
C ASN A 4 -3.48 -38.70 -13.06
N ARG A 5 -4.03 -39.14 -11.93
CA ARG A 5 -4.46 -38.26 -10.86
C ARG A 5 -3.32 -38.08 -9.88
N THR A 6 -2.80 -36.87 -9.88
CA THR A 6 -1.70 -36.42 -9.03
C THR A 6 -2.25 -35.62 -7.88
N LYS A 7 -1.76 -35.89 -6.68
CA LYS A 7 -2.12 -35.18 -5.46
C LYS A 7 -0.91 -34.42 -4.94
N PHE A 8 -1.10 -33.13 -4.73
CA PHE A 8 -0.11 -32.27 -4.08
C PHE A 8 -0.50 -32.10 -2.63
N GLY A 9 0.49 -32.07 -1.76
CA GLY A 9 0.24 -32.11 -0.34
C GLY A 9 1.49 -32.22 0.49
N PHE A 10 1.29 -32.28 1.80
CA PHE A 10 2.37 -32.42 2.77
C PHE A 10 2.31 -33.79 3.44
N GLN A 11 3.48 -34.34 3.73
CA GLN A 11 3.59 -35.49 4.60
C GLN A 11 3.58 -35.00 6.05
N ILE A 12 2.62 -35.47 6.85
CA ILE A 12 2.48 -35.13 8.28
C ILE A 12 2.43 -36.45 9.05
N GLY A 13 3.54 -36.80 9.71
CA GLY A 13 3.75 -38.14 10.26
C GLY A 13 3.65 -39.20 9.15
N ASP A 14 2.88 -40.26 9.38
CA ASP A 14 2.67 -41.34 8.39
C ASP A 14 1.63 -41.00 7.31
N ASN A 15 0.98 -39.82 7.36
CA ASN A 15 -0.13 -39.48 6.50
C ASN A 15 0.23 -38.42 5.43
N PHE A 16 -0.31 -38.59 4.22
CA PHE A 16 -0.18 -37.61 3.15
C PHE A 16 -1.45 -36.74 3.04
N HIS A 17 -1.32 -35.45 3.33
CA HIS A 17 -2.41 -34.48 3.35
C HIS A 17 -2.51 -33.75 2.02
N THR A 18 -3.54 -34.06 1.23
CA THR A 18 -3.75 -33.46 -0.09
C THR A 18 -4.34 -32.05 0.03
N ILE A 19 -3.71 -31.06 -0.60
CA ILE A 19 -4.21 -29.68 -0.69
C ILE A 19 -4.90 -29.40 -2.03
N VAL A 20 -4.40 -30.03 -3.10
CA VAL A 20 -5.00 -29.99 -4.42
C VAL A 20 -4.78 -31.31 -5.14
N SER A 21 -5.78 -31.76 -5.89
CA SER A 21 -5.64 -32.89 -6.80
C SER A 21 -5.87 -32.46 -8.23
N VAL A 22 -4.97 -32.88 -9.11
CA VAL A 22 -4.97 -32.53 -10.53
C VAL A 22 -5.01 -33.81 -11.33
N HIS A 23 -5.82 -33.83 -12.38
CA HIS A 23 -5.78 -34.91 -13.37
C HIS A 23 -6.20 -34.41 -14.74
N GLU A 24 -5.65 -35.04 -15.77
CA GLU A 24 -6.08 -34.86 -17.14
C GLU A 24 -7.10 -35.96 -17.48
N ASN A 25 -8.26 -35.59 -18.02
CA ASN A 25 -9.27 -36.56 -18.44
C ASN A 25 -8.98 -37.08 -19.86
N ASN A 26 -9.80 -38.00 -20.35
CA ASN A 26 -9.60 -38.64 -21.66
C ASN A 26 -9.76 -37.67 -22.86
N SER A 27 -10.40 -36.51 -22.68
CA SER A 27 -10.48 -35.45 -23.69
C SER A 27 -9.29 -34.50 -23.66
N GLY A 28 -8.34 -34.68 -22.74
CA GLY A 28 -7.17 -33.81 -22.58
C GLY A 28 -7.48 -32.51 -21.83
N GLU A 29 -8.61 -32.47 -21.11
CA GLU A 29 -8.96 -31.35 -20.24
C GLU A 29 -8.32 -31.56 -18.88
N LEU A 30 -7.71 -30.48 -18.37
CA LEU A 30 -7.10 -30.50 -17.05
C LEU A 30 -8.15 -30.15 -16.00
N ILE A 31 -8.31 -31.03 -15.02
CA ILE A 31 -9.26 -30.88 -13.92
C ILE A 31 -8.49 -30.70 -12.62
N ILE A 32 -8.65 -29.53 -12.00
CA ILE A 32 -7.99 -29.13 -10.76
C ILE A 32 -9.04 -29.08 -9.65
N ASN A 33 -8.81 -29.82 -8.57
CA ASN A 33 -9.73 -29.93 -7.43
C ASN A 33 -8.99 -29.56 -6.14
N PRO A 34 -9.13 -28.32 -5.65
CA PRO A 34 -8.67 -27.92 -4.32
C PRO A 34 -9.42 -28.68 -3.23
N SER A 35 -8.73 -29.03 -2.14
CA SER A 35 -9.32 -29.77 -1.02
C SER A 35 -10.14 -28.89 -0.07
N SER A 36 -9.86 -27.58 -0.01
CA SER A 36 -10.74 -26.59 0.65
C SER A 36 -11.73 -26.02 -0.37
N ALA A 37 -13.02 -26.08 -0.03
CA ALA A 37 -14.08 -25.34 -0.72
C ALA A 37 -14.32 -23.96 -0.09
N GLU A 38 -13.77 -23.73 1.11
CA GLU A 38 -13.75 -22.42 1.74
C GLU A 38 -12.72 -21.56 1.02
N ASN A 39 -13.19 -20.70 0.10
CA ASN A 39 -12.57 -19.40 0.01
C ASN A 39 -12.70 -18.80 1.41
N TYR A 40 -11.58 -18.53 2.10
CA TYR A 40 -11.61 -17.28 2.84
C TYR A 40 -11.86 -16.26 1.76
N SER A 41 -13.05 -15.66 1.77
CA SER A 41 -13.14 -14.29 1.37
C SER A 41 -12.02 -13.58 2.15
N GLU A 42 -10.85 -13.39 1.54
CA GLU A 42 -10.32 -12.03 1.52
C GLU A 42 -11.52 -11.19 1.31
N ILE A 43 -11.83 -10.36 2.29
CA ILE A 43 -13.12 -9.74 2.46
C ILE A 43 -13.53 -9.13 1.11
N GLU A 44 -14.26 -9.91 0.30
CA GLU A 44 -15.07 -9.45 -0.79
C GLU A 44 -16.17 -8.76 -0.02
N PHE A 45 -15.91 -7.50 0.34
CA PHE A 45 -16.94 -6.59 0.78
C PHE A 45 -17.97 -6.54 -0.36
N GLY A 46 -18.97 -7.43 -0.26
CA GLY A 46 -20.08 -7.58 -1.18
C GLY A 46 -19.96 -8.68 -2.23
N ASN A 47 -19.80 -9.95 -1.82
CA ASN A 47 -20.40 -11.05 -2.59
C ASN A 47 -21.88 -11.18 -2.17
N PRO A 48 -22.86 -10.99 -3.08
CA PRO A 48 -24.28 -11.13 -2.75
C PRO A 48 -24.68 -12.55 -2.28
N ASN A 49 -23.80 -13.54 -2.46
CA ASN A 49 -24.05 -14.93 -2.07
C ASN A 49 -23.38 -15.33 -0.73
N ALA A 50 -23.08 -14.37 0.15
CA ALA A 50 -22.59 -14.64 1.51
C ALA A 50 -23.52 -15.54 2.36
N GLU A 51 -24.71 -15.87 1.88
CA GLU A 51 -25.63 -16.82 2.52
C GLU A 51 -25.42 -18.29 2.14
N LYS A 52 -24.73 -18.59 1.02
CA LYS A 52 -24.57 -19.98 0.55
C LYS A 52 -23.19 -20.56 0.86
N LYS A 53 -23.15 -21.58 1.71
CA LYS A 53 -21.92 -22.34 2.01
C LYS A 53 -21.47 -23.16 0.81
N ILE A 54 -20.20 -23.05 0.44
CA ILE A 54 -19.59 -23.79 -0.66
C ILE A 54 -19.27 -25.21 -0.18
N LYS A 55 -19.78 -26.21 -0.88
CA LYS A 55 -19.57 -27.64 -0.65
C LYS A 55 -18.34 -28.17 -1.40
N ALA A 56 -18.12 -27.73 -2.63
CA ALA A 56 -16.97 -28.13 -3.44
C ALA A 56 -16.62 -27.07 -4.49
N GLN A 57 -15.35 -27.01 -4.88
CA GLN A 57 -14.90 -26.20 -6.01
C GLN A 57 -14.04 -27.04 -6.96
N HIS A 58 -14.15 -26.78 -8.26
CA HIS A 58 -13.28 -27.39 -9.26
C HIS A 58 -13.04 -26.44 -10.43
N TYR A 59 -11.86 -26.56 -11.03
CA TYR A 59 -11.46 -25.79 -12.20
C TYR A 59 -11.25 -26.76 -13.36
N THR A 60 -11.77 -26.41 -14.53
CA THR A 60 -11.56 -27.15 -15.77
C THR A 60 -10.95 -26.25 -16.81
N VAL A 61 -9.87 -26.73 -17.43
CA VAL A 61 -9.13 -26.01 -18.45
C VAL A 61 -9.41 -26.69 -19.78
N HIS A 62 -10.13 -25.98 -20.65
CA HIS A 62 -10.43 -26.42 -22.00
C HIS A 62 -9.57 -25.63 -22.97
N ASN A 63 -9.00 -26.33 -23.96
CA ASN A 63 -8.61 -25.66 -25.18
C ASN A 63 -9.91 -25.34 -25.93
N SER A 64 -10.15 -24.08 -26.29
CA SER A 64 -11.11 -23.86 -27.36
C SER A 64 -10.55 -24.46 -28.67
N ARG A 65 -11.39 -24.56 -29.70
CA ARG A 65 -11.15 -25.28 -30.97
C ARG A 65 -9.70 -25.14 -31.50
N PRO A 66 -9.16 -26.10 -32.27
CA PRO A 66 -7.78 -26.07 -32.79
C PRO A 66 -7.32 -24.74 -33.44
N GLU A 67 -8.28 -23.95 -33.94
CA GLU A 67 -8.06 -22.66 -34.60
C GLU A 67 -8.20 -21.43 -33.67
N SER A 68 -8.69 -21.59 -32.43
CA SER A 68 -8.84 -20.48 -31.47
C SER A 68 -7.59 -20.33 -30.61
N GLU A 69 -7.15 -19.09 -30.41
CA GLU A 69 -5.98 -18.72 -29.60
C GLU A 69 -6.26 -18.68 -28.08
N GLU A 70 -7.46 -19.10 -27.66
CA GLU A 70 -7.99 -18.91 -26.32
C GLU A 70 -7.96 -20.23 -25.51
N ILE A 71 -7.69 -20.09 -24.22
CA ILE A 71 -7.85 -21.12 -23.21
C ILE A 71 -9.02 -20.71 -22.35
N VAL A 72 -9.94 -21.65 -22.16
CA VAL A 72 -11.15 -21.44 -21.38
C VAL A 72 -10.98 -22.12 -20.04
N LEU A 73 -10.88 -21.31 -19.00
CA LEU A 73 -10.82 -21.76 -17.63
C LEU A 73 -12.21 -21.59 -17.00
N ASN A 74 -12.84 -22.72 -16.72
CA ASN A 74 -14.13 -22.75 -16.05
C ASN A 74 -13.91 -23.05 -14.57
N HIS A 75 -14.29 -22.11 -13.72
CA HIS A 75 -14.37 -22.29 -12.28
C HIS A 75 -15.81 -22.63 -11.89
N THR A 76 -16.00 -23.79 -11.26
CA THR A 76 -17.30 -24.23 -10.78
C THR A 76 -17.33 -24.29 -9.26
N LEU A 77 -18.27 -23.57 -8.66
CA LEU A 77 -18.63 -23.67 -7.24
C LEU A 77 -19.90 -24.50 -7.10
N GLU A 78 -19.88 -25.52 -6.24
CA GLU A 78 -21.05 -26.27 -5.79
C GLU A 78 -21.35 -25.90 -4.34
N TYR A 79 -22.60 -25.55 -4.03
CA TYR A 79 -23.02 -25.15 -2.67
C TYR A 79 -23.68 -26.32 -1.92
N GLU A 80 -23.82 -26.18 -0.59
CA GLU A 80 -24.47 -27.19 0.26
C GLU A 80 -25.94 -27.42 -0.10
N ASP A 81 -26.62 -26.42 -0.66
CA ASP A 81 -27.99 -26.53 -1.17
C ASP A 81 -28.09 -27.25 -2.53
N GLY A 82 -26.96 -27.70 -3.09
CA GLY A 82 -26.86 -28.39 -4.37
C GLY A 82 -26.84 -27.47 -5.59
N SER A 83 -26.99 -26.15 -5.42
CA SER A 83 -26.84 -25.19 -6.52
C SER A 83 -25.39 -25.09 -6.98
N LYS A 84 -25.18 -24.62 -8.22
CA LYS A 84 -23.85 -24.45 -8.81
C LYS A 84 -23.70 -23.08 -9.48
N THR A 85 -22.54 -22.47 -9.33
CA THR A 85 -22.12 -21.28 -10.10
C THR A 85 -20.95 -21.66 -10.98
N ASN A 86 -20.99 -21.28 -12.25
CA ASN A 86 -19.88 -21.48 -13.18
C ASN A 86 -19.38 -20.10 -13.64
N THR A 87 -18.13 -19.79 -13.37
CA THR A 87 -17.43 -18.61 -13.88
C THR A 87 -16.51 -19.06 -15.00
N ARG A 88 -16.60 -18.43 -16.18
CA ARG A 88 -15.70 -18.74 -17.30
C ARG A 88 -14.71 -17.60 -17.48
N ILE A 89 -13.44 -17.95 -17.59
CA ILE A 89 -12.34 -17.03 -17.86
C ILE A 89 -11.75 -17.44 -19.21
N TYR A 90 -11.72 -16.50 -20.15
CA TYR A 90 -11.10 -16.69 -21.47
C TYR A 90 -9.77 -15.96 -21.45
N THR A 91 -8.68 -16.64 -21.80
CA THR A 91 -7.33 -16.05 -21.80
C THR A 91 -6.49 -16.56 -22.97
N ARG A 92 -5.64 -15.71 -23.54
CA ARG A 92 -4.66 -16.09 -24.59
C ARG A 92 -3.26 -16.36 -23.99
N ALA A 93 -3.15 -16.34 -22.65
CA ALA A 93 -1.93 -16.30 -21.84
C ALA A 93 -1.05 -17.56 -21.82
N PHE A 94 -1.11 -18.44 -22.82
CA PHE A 94 -0.08 -19.48 -22.98
C PHE A 94 0.82 -19.22 -24.20
N LYS A 95 0.39 -18.51 -25.24
CA LYS A 95 1.28 -18.25 -26.39
C LYS A 95 2.12 -16.98 -26.26
N ARG A 96 1.62 -15.95 -25.56
CA ARG A 96 2.36 -14.69 -25.29
C ARG A 96 3.17 -14.76 -24.01
N ASP A 97 2.79 -15.71 -23.16
CA ASP A 97 3.14 -15.75 -21.76
C ASP A 97 3.49 -17.18 -21.40
N LEU A 98 4.61 -17.38 -20.72
CA LEU A 98 5.03 -18.73 -20.36
C LEU A 98 4.16 -19.35 -19.23
N TYR A 99 3.22 -18.59 -18.65
CA TYR A 99 2.30 -19.02 -17.60
C TYR A 99 1.06 -18.12 -17.39
N CYS A 100 0.01 -18.69 -16.77
CA CYS A 100 -1.27 -18.09 -16.41
C CYS A 100 -1.69 -18.49 -14.97
N PRO A 101 -1.90 -17.55 -14.04
CA PRO A 101 -2.46 -17.85 -12.72
C PRO A 101 -3.89 -18.43 -12.84
N VAL A 102 -4.20 -19.44 -12.04
CA VAL A 102 -5.49 -20.15 -12.06
C VAL A 102 -6.26 -19.98 -10.77
N LEU A 103 -5.56 -19.97 -9.64
CA LEU A 103 -6.19 -19.94 -8.33
C LEU A 103 -5.24 -19.36 -7.30
N GLN A 104 -5.78 -18.55 -6.38
CA GLN A 104 -5.10 -18.11 -5.17
C GLN A 104 -5.95 -18.48 -3.96
N VAL A 105 -5.43 -19.34 -3.07
CA VAL A 105 -6.19 -19.87 -1.94
C VAL A 105 -5.36 -19.89 -0.66
N ARG A 106 -6.01 -19.51 0.44
CA ARG A 106 -5.59 -19.87 1.79
C ARG A 106 -5.93 -21.34 2.06
N GLY A 107 -4.91 -22.17 2.26
CA GLY A 107 -5.04 -23.58 2.62
C GLY A 107 -5.71 -23.82 3.97
N GLN A 108 -6.17 -25.06 4.19
CA GLN A 108 -6.78 -25.48 5.45
C GLN A 108 -5.76 -25.41 6.60
N ASP A 109 -6.26 -25.24 7.83
CA ASP A 109 -5.48 -25.43 9.05
C ASP A 109 -5.10 -26.92 9.17
N PHE A 110 -3.80 -27.19 9.23
CA PHE A 110 -3.20 -28.54 9.30
C PHE A 110 -2.79 -28.94 10.72
N SER A 111 -3.32 -28.27 11.76
CA SER A 111 -3.12 -28.65 13.16
C SER A 111 -3.38 -30.15 13.38
N ILE A 112 -2.48 -30.77 14.16
CA ILE A 112 -2.35 -32.23 14.37
C ILE A 112 -3.68 -32.89 14.81
N ASP A 113 -4.60 -32.12 15.38
CA ASP A 113 -5.83 -32.62 16.00
C ASP A 113 -6.99 -32.93 15.04
N ARG A 114 -6.94 -32.58 13.74
CA ARG A 114 -8.15 -32.60 12.91
C ARG A 114 -8.36 -33.75 11.93
N TYR A 115 -7.39 -34.62 11.67
CA TYR A 115 -7.57 -35.62 10.59
C TYR A 115 -6.92 -36.98 10.88
N LYS A 116 -7.73 -37.91 11.39
CA LYS A 116 -7.43 -39.35 11.41
C LYS A 116 -8.21 -40.04 10.28
N SER A 117 -7.63 -40.16 9.08
CA SER A 117 -8.10 -41.18 8.14
C SER A 117 -7.00 -41.64 7.19
N GLN A 118 -6.63 -42.91 7.28
CA GLN A 118 -5.83 -43.59 6.27
C GLN A 118 -6.71 -43.98 5.08
N LYS A 119 -6.32 -43.62 3.86
CA LYS A 119 -6.74 -44.37 2.67
C LYS A 119 -5.55 -44.63 1.77
N LYS A 120 -5.17 -45.92 1.66
CA LYS A 120 -4.34 -46.43 0.55
C LYS A 120 -5.03 -46.07 -0.76
N SER A 121 -4.33 -45.43 -1.69
CA SER A 121 -4.91 -45.06 -2.97
C SER A 121 -3.91 -45.16 -4.12
N LYS A 122 -4.45 -45.36 -5.33
CA LYS A 122 -3.73 -45.57 -6.61
C LYS A 122 -3.17 -44.26 -7.22
N TYR A 123 -2.96 -43.20 -6.43
CA TYR A 123 -2.58 -41.87 -6.91
C TYR A 123 -1.06 -41.64 -6.84
N LYS A 124 -0.54 -40.79 -7.73
CA LYS A 124 0.83 -40.25 -7.64
C LYS A 124 0.81 -39.09 -6.63
N TYR A 125 1.68 -39.14 -5.63
CA TYR A 125 1.79 -38.10 -4.61
C TYR A 125 3.06 -37.28 -4.83
N ILE A 126 2.95 -35.96 -4.74
CA ILE A 126 4.09 -35.04 -4.76
C ILE A 126 4.07 -34.24 -3.47
N SER A 127 5.07 -34.53 -2.63
CA SER A 127 5.30 -33.80 -1.40
C SER A 127 5.79 -32.40 -1.73
N LEU A 128 5.23 -31.41 -1.05
CA LEU A 128 5.65 -30.01 -1.13
C LEU A 128 6.71 -29.68 -0.05
N GLY A 129 7.40 -30.70 0.49
CA GLY A 129 8.43 -30.57 1.52
C GLY A 129 7.94 -30.97 2.91
N ASP A 130 8.78 -30.70 3.92
CA ASP A 130 8.46 -30.98 5.32
C ASP A 130 7.41 -29.99 5.82
N TYR A 131 6.33 -30.55 6.39
CA TYR A 131 5.33 -29.75 7.06
C TYR A 131 5.92 -29.13 8.33
N ASN A 132 5.85 -27.80 8.44
CA ASN A 132 6.24 -27.11 9.68
C ASN A 132 5.02 -27.07 10.63
N PRO A 133 5.02 -27.80 11.76
CA PRO A 133 3.88 -27.83 12.67
C PRO A 133 3.72 -26.54 13.49
N ASN A 134 4.68 -25.61 13.43
CA ASN A 134 4.64 -24.36 14.18
C ASN A 134 3.91 -23.21 13.45
N VAL A 135 3.56 -23.40 12.17
CA VAL A 135 2.85 -22.41 11.34
C VAL A 135 1.40 -22.82 11.11
N SER A 136 0.46 -21.88 11.12
CA SER A 136 -0.97 -22.24 11.14
C SER A 136 -1.71 -22.17 9.82
N THR A 137 -1.15 -21.51 8.80
CA THR A 137 -1.88 -21.23 7.57
C THR A 137 -0.94 -21.29 6.38
N LEU A 138 -1.25 -22.17 5.43
CA LEU A 138 -0.61 -22.23 4.12
C LEU A 138 -1.30 -21.23 3.17
N TYR A 139 -0.55 -20.43 2.42
CA TYR A 139 -1.07 -19.74 1.24
C TYR A 139 -0.45 -20.36 0.01
N TYR A 140 -1.26 -20.70 -0.99
CA TYR A 140 -0.76 -21.23 -2.24
C TYR A 140 -1.49 -20.66 -3.44
N MET A 141 -0.73 -20.51 -4.52
CA MET A 141 -1.21 -20.13 -5.83
C MET A 141 -0.98 -21.29 -6.79
N ILE A 142 -1.97 -21.56 -7.61
CA ILE A 142 -1.86 -22.48 -8.74
C ILE A 142 -1.68 -21.66 -9.99
N VAL A 143 -0.67 -22.04 -10.77
CA VAL A 143 -0.33 -21.43 -12.03
C VAL A 143 -0.23 -22.53 -13.07
N LEU A 144 -0.81 -22.30 -14.25
CA LEU A 144 -0.55 -23.15 -15.39
C LEU A 144 0.52 -22.53 -16.27
N CYS A 145 1.38 -23.36 -16.80
CA CYS A 145 2.56 -22.93 -17.53
C CYS A 145 2.63 -23.62 -18.88
N ASN A 146 3.37 -23.05 -19.81
CA ASN A 146 3.69 -23.75 -21.05
C ASN A 146 4.43 -25.06 -20.77
N PRO A 147 4.27 -26.08 -21.64
CA PRO A 147 5.08 -27.29 -21.57
C PRO A 147 6.57 -26.95 -21.45
N GLY A 148 7.23 -27.44 -20.39
CA GLY A 148 8.65 -27.22 -20.15
C GLY A 148 9.05 -25.90 -19.48
N PHE A 149 8.11 -24.99 -19.18
CA PHE A 149 8.40 -23.78 -18.42
C PHE A 149 8.42 -24.02 -16.90
N THR A 150 9.33 -23.37 -16.19
CA THR A 150 9.51 -23.46 -14.73
C THR A 150 9.50 -22.06 -14.11
N LEU A 151 8.56 -21.80 -13.20
CA LEU A 151 8.31 -20.46 -12.63
C LEU A 151 9.38 -19.92 -11.67
N HIS A 152 10.30 -20.76 -11.22
CA HIS A 152 11.22 -20.43 -10.11
C HIS A 152 12.04 -19.16 -10.37
N ASN A 153 12.39 -18.86 -11.63
CA ASN A 153 13.21 -17.70 -11.96
C ASN A 153 12.46 -16.37 -11.83
N ASP A 154 11.12 -16.40 -11.94
CA ASP A 154 10.28 -15.21 -11.84
C ASP A 154 9.87 -14.91 -10.39
N PHE A 155 10.01 -15.90 -9.49
CA PHE A 155 9.62 -15.81 -8.07
C PHE A 155 10.64 -16.52 -7.17
N PRO A 156 11.87 -15.98 -7.03
CA PRO A 156 12.96 -16.65 -6.31
C PRO A 156 12.69 -16.79 -4.80
N ASP A 157 11.84 -15.95 -4.23
CA ASP A 157 11.53 -15.91 -2.80
C ASP A 157 10.35 -16.82 -2.39
N LEU A 158 9.76 -17.55 -3.36
CA LEU A 158 8.62 -18.45 -3.12
C LEU A 158 9.02 -19.90 -3.30
N ASN A 159 8.37 -20.79 -2.54
CA ASN A 159 8.48 -22.21 -2.83
C ASN A 159 7.68 -22.52 -4.08
N VAL A 160 8.31 -23.10 -5.10
CA VAL A 160 7.67 -23.45 -6.36
C VAL A 160 7.92 -24.91 -6.70
N THR A 161 6.86 -25.62 -7.12
CA THR A 161 6.98 -26.98 -7.67
C THR A 161 6.16 -27.08 -8.94
N THR A 162 6.77 -27.62 -10.00
CA THR A 162 6.15 -27.73 -11.32
C THR A 162 6.06 -29.18 -11.76
N ILE A 163 4.92 -29.57 -12.35
CA ILE A 163 4.71 -30.84 -13.02
C ILE A 163 4.38 -30.59 -14.48
N HIS A 164 4.97 -31.36 -15.37
CA HIS A 164 4.66 -31.31 -16.79
C HIS A 164 3.63 -32.40 -17.15
N PHE A 165 2.51 -31.98 -17.76
CA PHE A 165 1.54 -32.82 -18.45
C PHE A 165 1.74 -32.71 -19.97
N GLN A 166 0.96 -33.44 -20.77
CA GLN A 166 1.16 -33.51 -22.22
C GLN A 166 1.03 -32.15 -22.92
N LYS A 167 0.08 -31.31 -22.47
CA LYS A 167 -0.23 -30.02 -23.10
C LYS A 167 0.01 -28.81 -22.21
N TYR A 168 0.19 -29.01 -20.91
CA TYR A 168 0.35 -27.95 -19.92
C TYR A 168 1.38 -28.36 -18.89
N SER A 169 2.09 -27.38 -18.35
CA SER A 169 2.78 -27.53 -17.08
C SER A 169 1.89 -26.96 -15.98
N PHE A 170 1.96 -27.52 -14.79
CA PHE A 170 1.21 -27.09 -13.62
C PHE A 170 2.22 -26.75 -12.53
N SER A 171 2.26 -25.48 -12.14
CA SER A 171 3.09 -24.98 -11.05
C SER A 171 2.23 -24.64 -9.84
N ILE A 172 2.68 -25.04 -8.66
CA ILE A 172 2.14 -24.57 -7.40
C ILE A 172 3.22 -23.73 -6.71
N LEU A 173 2.85 -22.51 -6.34
CA LEU A 173 3.65 -21.62 -5.51
C LEU A 173 3.03 -21.59 -4.13
N TRP A 174 3.82 -21.63 -3.07
CA TRP A 174 3.28 -21.51 -1.73
C TRP A 174 4.24 -20.84 -0.77
N SER A 175 3.64 -20.24 0.25
CA SER A 175 4.32 -19.72 1.42
C SER A 175 3.53 -20.07 2.67
N TYR A 176 4.21 -20.13 3.80
CA TYR A 176 3.60 -20.36 5.09
C TYR A 176 3.42 -19.03 5.80
N ASN A 177 2.23 -18.80 6.34
CA ASN A 177 2.05 -17.76 7.34
C ASN A 177 2.57 -18.30 8.68
N LEU A 178 3.70 -17.76 9.13
CA LEU A 178 4.34 -18.12 10.40
C LEU A 178 3.51 -17.71 11.62
N ILE A 179 2.48 -16.90 11.40
CA ILE A 179 1.56 -16.47 12.44
C ILE A 179 0.62 -17.63 12.80
N ARG A 180 0.57 -18.07 14.08
CA ARG A 180 -0.42 -19.07 14.52
C ARG A 180 -1.83 -18.48 14.59
N SER A 181 -2.81 -19.15 14.02
CA SER A 181 -4.22 -18.80 14.12
C SER A 181 -4.90 -19.77 15.09
N HIS A 182 -5.61 -19.28 16.10
CA HIS A 182 -6.37 -20.14 17.00
C HIS A 182 -7.80 -20.35 16.46
N SER A 183 -8.27 -21.59 16.57
CA SER A 183 -9.58 -22.01 16.11
C SER A 183 -10.56 -22.06 17.29
N THR A 184 -11.70 -21.41 17.13
CA THR A 184 -12.90 -21.66 17.96
C THR A 184 -13.95 -22.31 17.05
N GLY A 185 -13.93 -23.64 16.99
CA GLY A 185 -14.84 -24.41 16.14
C GLY A 185 -14.43 -24.43 14.65
N LYS A 186 -15.38 -24.20 13.73
CA LYS A 186 -15.16 -24.21 12.26
C LYS A 186 -14.64 -22.86 11.69
N LYS A 187 -14.40 -21.85 12.53
CA LYS A 187 -13.92 -20.54 12.09
C LYS A 187 -12.55 -20.24 12.70
N THR A 188 -11.71 -19.57 11.91
CA THR A 188 -10.41 -19.06 12.34
C THR A 188 -10.52 -17.54 12.43
N HIS A 189 -10.16 -16.96 13.57
CA HIS A 189 -10.22 -15.51 13.77
C HIS A 189 -8.94 -14.82 13.27
N PHE A 190 -9.05 -13.56 12.82
CA PHE A 190 -7.89 -12.68 12.67
C PHE A 190 -7.26 -12.47 14.04
N LEU A 191 -5.94 -12.54 14.13
CA LEU A 191 -5.25 -12.37 15.41
C LEU A 191 -5.55 -11.00 16.01
N THR A 192 -5.80 -10.99 17.31
CA THR A 192 -5.72 -9.78 18.11
C THR A 192 -4.26 -9.52 18.46
N VAL A 193 -3.90 -8.27 18.80
CA VAL A 193 -2.54 -7.87 19.18
C VAL A 193 -1.91 -8.81 20.22
N LYS A 194 -2.72 -9.30 21.16
CA LYS A 194 -2.31 -10.22 22.23
C LYS A 194 -1.75 -11.55 21.73
N ASP A 195 -2.19 -11.98 20.55
CA ASP A 195 -1.76 -13.23 19.91
C ASP A 195 -0.46 -13.05 19.13
N ILE A 196 -0.18 -11.83 18.66
CA ILE A 196 1.08 -11.42 18.04
C ILE A 196 2.17 -11.28 19.11
N GLU A 197 1.85 -10.68 20.27
CA GLU A 197 2.75 -10.54 21.42
C GLU A 197 3.22 -11.90 21.98
N THR A 198 2.35 -12.91 21.94
CA THR A 198 2.67 -14.27 22.40
C THR A 198 3.67 -14.95 21.47
N GLN A 199 3.64 -14.63 20.17
CA GLN A 199 4.50 -15.25 19.15
C GLN A 199 5.86 -14.56 19.03
N ILE A 200 5.95 -13.26 19.32
CA ILE A 200 7.22 -12.55 19.49
C ILE A 200 8.02 -13.15 20.65
N LYS A 201 7.35 -13.59 21.73
CA LYS A 201 8.01 -14.31 22.85
C LYS A 201 8.54 -15.71 22.48
N GLU A 202 8.08 -16.29 21.37
CA GLU A 202 8.48 -17.61 20.88
C GLU A 202 9.60 -17.55 19.82
N GLY A 203 10.12 -16.35 19.48
CA GLY A 203 11.38 -16.18 18.75
C GLY A 203 11.32 -15.60 17.34
N PHE A 204 10.17 -15.09 16.88
CA PHE A 204 10.06 -14.38 15.60
C PHE A 204 10.24 -12.88 15.77
N SER A 205 10.96 -12.22 14.85
CA SER A 205 11.13 -10.77 14.85
C SER A 205 9.90 -10.06 14.26
N GLN A 206 9.64 -8.84 14.72
CA GLN A 206 8.55 -8.00 14.23
C GLN A 206 8.68 -7.71 12.71
N GLU A 207 9.92 -7.63 12.21
CA GLU A 207 10.25 -7.46 10.80
C GLU A 207 9.89 -8.69 9.95
N GLU A 208 10.16 -9.91 10.46
CA GLU A 208 9.77 -11.15 9.79
C GLU A 208 8.24 -11.22 9.58
N ILE A 209 7.48 -10.85 10.61
CA ILE A 209 6.01 -10.83 10.60
C ILE A 209 5.46 -9.82 9.58
N ILE A 210 6.05 -8.62 9.49
CA ILE A 210 5.66 -7.57 8.54
C ILE A 210 6.02 -7.95 7.11
N ASN A 211 7.21 -8.51 6.89
CA ASN A 211 7.67 -8.96 5.57
C ASN A 211 6.81 -10.10 5.03
N LEU A 212 6.40 -11.04 5.89
CA LEU A 212 5.45 -12.10 5.52
C LEU A 212 4.07 -11.57 5.16
N TYR A 213 3.57 -10.57 5.89
CA TYR A 213 2.30 -9.91 5.58
C TYR A 213 2.36 -9.14 4.25
N ARG A 214 3.46 -8.42 3.99
CA ARG A 214 3.72 -7.75 2.69
C ARG A 214 3.83 -8.74 1.54
N LEU A 215 4.61 -9.81 1.70
CA LEU A 215 4.77 -10.87 0.69
C LEU A 215 3.40 -11.51 0.34
N THR A 216 2.54 -11.71 1.34
CA THR A 216 1.18 -12.25 1.13
C THR A 216 0.30 -11.29 0.31
N ARG A 217 0.41 -9.98 0.54
CA ARG A 217 -0.26 -8.93 -0.27
C ARG A 217 0.38 -8.76 -1.66
N GLU A 218 1.69 -8.88 -1.77
CA GLU A 218 2.40 -8.78 -3.05
C GLU A 218 2.08 -9.96 -3.97
N ILE A 219 1.89 -11.17 -3.45
CA ILE A 219 1.40 -12.31 -4.24
C ILE A 219 0.00 -12.03 -4.83
N GLN A 220 -0.88 -11.32 -4.10
CA GLN A 220 -2.21 -10.88 -4.57
C GLN A 220 -2.12 -9.79 -5.65
N HIS A 221 -1.15 -8.87 -5.55
CA HIS A 221 -1.05 -7.70 -6.42
C HIS A 221 -0.15 -7.90 -7.65
N GLN A 222 0.97 -8.64 -7.54
CA GLN A 222 1.89 -8.87 -8.66
C GLN A 222 1.32 -9.81 -9.72
N SER A 223 0.52 -10.81 -9.32
CA SER A 223 -0.11 -11.73 -10.26
C SER A 223 -1.17 -11.04 -11.15
N PHE A 224 -1.89 -10.05 -10.61
CA PHE A 224 -2.82 -9.20 -11.36
C PHE A 224 -2.09 -8.22 -12.29
N ILE A 225 -0.99 -7.60 -11.81
CA ILE A 225 -0.16 -6.71 -12.62
C ILE A 225 0.52 -7.46 -13.78
N SER A 226 1.08 -8.65 -13.55
CA SER A 226 1.70 -9.47 -14.59
C SER A 226 0.71 -10.01 -15.62
N PHE A 227 -0.53 -10.27 -15.21
CA PHE A 227 -1.64 -10.64 -16.12
C PHE A 227 -2.05 -9.46 -17.02
N LEU A 228 -2.22 -8.27 -16.44
CA LEU A 228 -2.51 -7.04 -17.19
C LEU A 228 -1.37 -6.66 -18.14
N GLN A 229 -0.11 -6.90 -17.72
CA GLN A 229 1.08 -6.61 -18.50
C GLN A 229 1.22 -7.41 -19.81
N LYS A 230 0.38 -8.42 -20.02
CA LYS A 230 0.52 -9.36 -21.14
C LYS A 230 -0.73 -9.59 -21.97
N GLU A 231 -1.92 -9.46 -21.38
CA GLU A 231 -3.17 -9.48 -22.15
C GLU A 231 -3.37 -8.18 -22.94
N PHE A 232 -2.75 -7.07 -22.51
CA PHE A 232 -2.79 -5.77 -23.20
C PHE A 232 -1.39 -5.24 -23.60
N PRO A 233 -0.58 -5.99 -24.38
CA PRO A 233 0.82 -5.67 -24.64
C PRO A 233 1.03 -4.44 -25.52
N GLU A 234 0.07 -4.11 -26.39
CA GLU A 234 0.13 -2.90 -27.23
C GLU A 234 -0.37 -1.63 -26.49
N ASP A 235 -1.07 -1.78 -25.36
CA ASP A 235 -1.50 -0.66 -24.51
C ASP A 235 -0.48 -0.32 -23.40
N ILE A 236 0.57 -1.12 -23.24
CA ILE A 236 1.62 -0.95 -22.21
C ILE A 236 2.74 -0.01 -22.63
N ASN A 237 2.76 0.45 -23.88
CA ASN A 237 3.64 1.55 -24.29
C ASN A 237 3.22 2.93 -23.73
N TYR A 238 2.29 2.99 -22.76
CA TYR A 238 1.88 4.21 -22.07
C TYR A 238 2.77 4.65 -20.90
N PHE A 239 3.93 4.02 -20.70
CA PHE A 239 4.91 4.47 -19.70
C PHE A 239 5.78 5.67 -20.14
N THR A 240 5.37 6.38 -21.21
CA THR A 240 5.79 7.76 -21.50
C THR A 240 4.61 8.57 -22.08
N PRO A 241 4.54 9.88 -21.82
CA PRO A 241 3.54 10.51 -20.96
C PRO A 241 2.07 10.31 -21.42
N LEU A 242 1.19 9.86 -20.50
CA LEU A 242 -0.29 10.02 -20.35
C LEU A 242 -1.17 10.73 -21.42
N LYS A 243 -0.82 10.66 -22.70
CA LYS A 243 -1.61 11.21 -23.80
C LYS A 243 -2.41 10.09 -24.45
N GLY A 244 -3.53 9.74 -23.83
CA GLY A 244 -4.60 8.97 -24.49
C GLY A 244 -5.05 7.68 -23.80
N ILE A 245 -4.88 7.54 -22.48
CA ILE A 245 -5.39 6.35 -21.79
C ILE A 245 -6.92 6.47 -21.63
N GLY A 246 -7.65 5.60 -22.34
CA GLY A 246 -9.11 5.51 -22.35
C GLY A 246 -9.74 4.90 -21.10
N PHE A 247 -9.28 5.29 -19.89
CA PHE A 247 -10.03 4.99 -18.67
C PHE A 247 -11.31 5.82 -18.69
N LYS A 248 -12.44 5.12 -18.56
CA LYS A 248 -13.78 5.69 -18.70
C LYS A 248 -14.48 5.67 -17.36
N LYS A 249 -15.26 6.71 -17.06
CA LYS A 249 -16.12 6.70 -15.88
C LYS A 249 -17.11 5.54 -15.97
N SER A 250 -17.67 5.11 -14.84
CA SER A 250 -18.67 4.04 -14.84
C SER A 250 -19.84 4.30 -15.82
N SER A 251 -20.19 5.57 -16.05
CA SER A 251 -21.24 6.00 -16.99
C SER A 251 -20.86 5.84 -18.47
N GLU A 252 -19.58 5.68 -18.78
CA GLU A 252 -19.02 5.67 -20.13
C GLU A 252 -18.66 4.25 -20.62
N LEU A 253 -18.79 3.24 -19.75
CA LEU A 253 -18.51 1.83 -20.03
C LEU A 253 -19.78 1.11 -20.56
N SER A 254 -19.85 0.87 -21.87
CA SER A 254 -20.93 0.11 -22.54
C SER A 254 -20.56 -1.36 -22.69
N LEU A 255 -21.08 -2.22 -21.79
CA LEU A 255 -20.87 -3.68 -21.81
C LEU A 255 -22.19 -4.43 -21.57
N ASP A 256 -22.26 -5.69 -22.02
CA ASP A 256 -23.39 -6.63 -21.86
C ASP A 256 -23.56 -7.12 -20.41
N ASP A 257 -24.82 -7.39 -20.02
CA ASP A 257 -25.29 -7.31 -18.63
C ASP A 257 -24.74 -8.35 -17.61
N ASN A 258 -24.24 -9.51 -18.04
CA ASN A 258 -23.90 -10.58 -17.08
C ASN A 258 -22.49 -10.49 -16.45
N ASP A 259 -21.51 -9.87 -17.14
CA ASP A 259 -20.11 -9.73 -16.64
C ASP A 259 -19.69 -8.27 -16.36
N LYS A 260 -20.57 -7.31 -16.72
CA LYS A 260 -20.33 -5.87 -16.65
C LYS A 260 -19.88 -5.37 -15.29
N ASN A 261 -20.50 -5.83 -14.21
CA ASN A 261 -20.17 -5.33 -12.87
C ASN A 261 -18.81 -5.81 -12.35
N SER A 262 -18.40 -7.03 -12.71
CA SER A 262 -17.09 -7.57 -12.33
C SER A 262 -15.96 -6.83 -13.06
N ILE A 263 -16.12 -6.61 -14.37
CA ILE A 263 -15.16 -5.89 -15.21
C ILE A 263 -15.03 -4.42 -14.78
N ILE A 264 -16.16 -3.73 -14.57
CA ILE A 264 -16.16 -2.33 -14.09
C ILE A 264 -15.46 -2.24 -12.72
N LEU A 265 -15.73 -3.19 -11.83
CA LEU A 265 -15.10 -3.19 -10.50
C LEU A 265 -13.58 -3.41 -10.58
N ASN A 266 -13.11 -4.35 -11.40
CA ASN A 266 -11.68 -4.57 -11.63
C ASN A 266 -10.99 -3.32 -12.16
N HIS A 267 -11.64 -2.59 -13.07
CA HIS A 267 -11.14 -1.31 -13.59
C HIS A 267 -11.02 -0.25 -12.47
N GLY A 268 -11.93 -0.25 -11.49
CA GLY A 268 -11.85 0.62 -10.32
C GLY A 268 -10.65 0.31 -9.43
N TYR A 269 -10.35 -0.98 -9.19
CA TYR A 269 -9.17 -1.41 -8.45
C TYR A 269 -7.86 -1.16 -9.19
N GLU A 270 -7.84 -1.38 -10.50
CA GLU A 270 -6.69 -1.08 -11.35
C GLU A 270 -6.36 0.42 -11.31
N ALA A 271 -7.37 1.28 -11.51
CA ALA A 271 -7.21 2.72 -11.41
C ALA A 271 -6.70 3.14 -10.02
N PHE A 272 -7.17 2.50 -8.94
CA PHE A 272 -6.65 2.78 -7.59
C PHE A 272 -5.16 2.44 -7.47
N VAL A 273 -4.75 1.24 -7.89
CA VAL A 273 -3.36 0.77 -7.79
C VAL A 273 -2.43 1.62 -8.64
N LEU A 274 -2.82 1.94 -9.88
CA LEU A 274 -2.06 2.85 -10.73
C LEU A 274 -2.00 4.25 -10.13
N GLY A 275 -3.07 4.72 -9.49
CA GLY A 275 -3.07 6.00 -8.78
C GLY A 275 -2.07 6.02 -7.62
N ARG A 276 -1.95 4.93 -6.86
CA ARG A 276 -0.94 4.77 -5.79
C ARG A 276 0.48 4.77 -6.33
N LYS A 277 0.73 4.06 -7.44
CA LYS A 277 2.05 4.06 -8.09
C LYS A 277 2.40 5.45 -8.64
N ALA A 278 1.47 6.10 -9.32
CA ALA A 278 1.64 7.49 -9.78
C ALA A 278 1.91 8.44 -8.61
N GLN A 279 1.28 8.23 -7.45
CA GLN A 279 1.56 8.98 -6.23
C GLN A 279 3.01 8.76 -5.74
N GLU A 280 3.49 7.52 -5.72
CA GLU A 280 4.87 7.16 -5.31
C GLU A 280 5.92 7.73 -6.27
N GLU A 281 5.63 7.75 -7.57
CA GLU A 281 6.48 8.33 -8.62
C GLU A 281 6.39 9.87 -8.69
N GLY A 282 5.54 10.50 -7.86
CA GLY A 282 5.36 11.95 -7.82
C GLY A 282 4.50 12.52 -8.98
N LEU A 283 3.85 11.66 -9.77
CA LEU A 283 2.93 12.01 -10.87
C LEU A 283 1.55 12.42 -10.31
N ARG A 284 1.51 13.52 -9.56
CA ARG A 284 0.35 13.92 -8.74
C ARG A 284 -0.95 14.15 -9.51
N GLN A 285 -0.87 14.78 -10.69
CA GLN A 285 -2.06 15.06 -11.50
C GLN A 285 -2.67 13.76 -12.07
N ASP A 286 -1.82 12.79 -12.38
CA ASP A 286 -2.26 11.52 -12.94
C ASP A 286 -2.78 10.59 -11.84
N ALA A 287 -2.12 10.59 -10.68
CA ALA A 287 -2.65 9.98 -9.46
C ALA A 287 -4.06 10.50 -9.15
N LEU A 288 -4.27 11.82 -9.22
CA LEU A 288 -5.58 12.42 -8.96
C LEU A 288 -6.65 11.92 -9.94
N LYS A 289 -6.37 11.94 -11.25
CA LYS A 289 -7.30 11.46 -12.28
C LYS A 289 -7.66 9.99 -12.06
N LEU A 290 -6.66 9.15 -11.78
CA LEU A 290 -6.84 7.73 -11.54
C LEU A 290 -7.70 7.46 -10.30
N PHE A 291 -7.46 8.21 -9.22
CA PHE A 291 -8.29 8.13 -8.03
C PHE A 291 -9.71 8.67 -8.25
N GLU A 292 -9.92 9.66 -9.11
CA GLU A 292 -11.26 10.13 -9.48
C GLU A 292 -12.06 9.04 -10.19
N ILE A 293 -11.44 8.36 -11.16
CA ILE A 293 -12.04 7.25 -11.89
C ILE A 293 -12.38 6.10 -10.94
N SER A 294 -11.41 5.72 -10.10
CA SER A 294 -11.58 4.67 -9.10
C SER A 294 -12.70 4.99 -8.10
N ALA A 295 -12.76 6.23 -7.60
CA ALA A 295 -13.80 6.67 -6.68
C ALA A 295 -15.18 6.64 -7.33
N ASP A 296 -15.32 7.13 -8.57
CA ASP A 296 -16.58 7.12 -9.32
C ASP A 296 -17.10 5.68 -9.49
N ILE A 297 -16.21 4.74 -9.83
CA ILE A 297 -16.52 3.32 -9.97
C ILE A 297 -16.92 2.68 -8.64
N PHE A 298 -16.12 2.84 -7.58
CA PHE A 298 -16.43 2.24 -6.29
C PHE A 298 -17.72 2.79 -5.69
N LYS A 299 -18.02 4.08 -5.91
CA LYS A 299 -19.29 4.69 -5.51
C LYS A 299 -20.46 4.07 -6.27
N ALA A 300 -20.37 3.95 -7.60
CA ALA A 300 -21.41 3.33 -8.43
C ALA A 300 -21.66 1.86 -8.07
N GLN A 301 -20.58 1.10 -7.81
CA GLN A 301 -20.61 -0.32 -7.44
C GLN A 301 -20.86 -0.55 -5.94
N LYS A 302 -21.14 0.51 -5.16
CA LYS A 302 -21.40 0.47 -3.70
C LYS A 302 -20.28 -0.21 -2.90
N LYS A 303 -19.02 -0.13 -3.37
CA LYS A 303 -17.83 -0.57 -2.65
C LYS A 303 -17.36 0.52 -1.70
N VAL A 304 -18.14 0.69 -0.63
CA VAL A 304 -18.01 1.82 0.31
C VAL A 304 -16.65 1.95 0.98
N ILE A 305 -15.99 0.83 1.31
CA ILE A 305 -14.66 0.85 1.95
C ILE A 305 -13.58 1.26 0.95
N ALA A 306 -13.55 0.64 -0.23
CA ALA A 306 -12.61 0.99 -1.30
C ALA A 306 -12.79 2.46 -1.77
N TYR A 307 -14.04 2.93 -1.80
CA TYR A 307 -14.35 4.34 -2.03
C TYR A 307 -13.73 5.25 -0.95
N ALA A 308 -13.86 4.91 0.34
CA ALA A 308 -13.25 5.68 1.43
C ALA A 308 -11.72 5.65 1.39
N GLU A 309 -11.11 4.53 1.03
CA GLU A 309 -9.66 4.41 0.84
C GLU A 309 -9.19 5.31 -0.31
N THR A 310 -9.93 5.32 -1.42
CA THR A 310 -9.66 6.19 -2.56
C THR A 310 -9.82 7.65 -2.18
N LEU A 311 -10.84 8.03 -1.42
CA LEU A 311 -11.00 9.39 -0.90
C LEU A 311 -9.82 9.80 0.00
N ASN A 312 -9.36 8.92 0.89
CA ASN A 312 -8.19 9.20 1.72
C ASN A 312 -6.93 9.43 0.86
N SER A 313 -6.71 8.62 -0.18
CA SER A 313 -5.62 8.82 -1.14
C SER A 313 -5.76 10.13 -1.95
N LYS A 314 -6.97 10.48 -2.41
CA LYS A 314 -7.25 11.78 -3.05
C LYS A 314 -6.96 12.94 -2.11
N GLY A 315 -7.31 12.80 -0.82
CA GLY A 315 -7.03 13.79 0.21
C GLY A 315 -5.54 14.13 0.29
N ILE A 316 -4.68 13.10 0.25
CA ILE A 316 -3.22 13.28 0.26
C ILE A 316 -2.77 14.04 -0.99
N ILE A 317 -3.24 13.64 -2.17
CA ILE A 317 -2.87 14.32 -3.42
C ILE A 317 -3.32 15.78 -3.44
N PHE A 318 -4.56 16.06 -3.00
CA PHE A 318 -5.06 17.43 -2.90
C PHE A 318 -4.23 18.27 -1.94
N GLN A 319 -3.81 17.70 -0.81
CA GLN A 319 -2.92 18.40 0.11
C GLN A 319 -1.59 18.77 -0.55
N ILE A 320 -0.93 17.81 -1.21
CA ILE A 320 0.36 18.06 -1.86
C ILE A 320 0.24 19.06 -3.01
N LEU A 321 -0.88 19.03 -3.73
CA LEU A 321 -1.19 19.99 -4.81
C LEU A 321 -1.62 21.37 -4.29
N GLY A 322 -1.85 21.53 -2.98
CA GLY A 322 -2.24 22.82 -2.43
C GLY A 322 -3.74 23.10 -2.53
N HIS A 323 -4.57 22.10 -2.30
CA HIS A 323 -6.02 22.23 -2.26
C HIS A 323 -6.56 21.75 -0.90
N PRO A 324 -6.28 22.50 0.20
CA PRO A 324 -6.62 22.08 1.56
C PRO A 324 -8.12 21.83 1.75
N ASN A 325 -8.98 22.67 1.18
CA ASN A 325 -10.43 22.51 1.28
C ASN A 325 -10.93 21.20 0.64
N LYS A 326 -10.38 20.84 -0.54
CA LYS A 326 -10.70 19.57 -1.21
C LYS A 326 -10.15 18.37 -0.44
N SER A 327 -8.97 18.52 0.16
CA SER A 327 -8.36 17.51 1.02
C SER A 327 -9.22 17.23 2.25
N ILE A 328 -9.63 18.28 2.98
CA ILE A 328 -10.52 18.20 4.14
C ILE A 328 -11.83 17.49 3.78
N ALA A 329 -12.46 17.88 2.66
CA ALA A 329 -13.71 17.26 2.22
C ALA A 329 -13.56 15.75 1.98
N CYS A 330 -12.47 15.32 1.33
CA CYS A 330 -12.19 13.90 1.10
C CYS A 330 -11.98 13.14 2.41
N TYR A 331 -11.20 13.69 3.35
CA TYR A 331 -10.94 13.05 4.65
C TYR A 331 -12.20 12.99 5.52
N GLN A 332 -13.02 14.03 5.54
CA GLN A 332 -14.27 14.03 6.31
C GLN A 332 -15.28 12.99 5.78
N GLU A 333 -15.42 12.87 4.46
CA GLU A 333 -16.27 11.84 3.85
C GLU A 333 -15.74 10.43 4.15
N ALA A 334 -14.43 10.19 4.01
CA ALA A 334 -13.80 8.93 4.36
C ALA A 334 -13.97 8.58 5.86
N LEU A 335 -13.77 9.55 6.76
CA LEU A 335 -13.96 9.38 8.20
C LEU A 335 -15.40 8.99 8.55
N GLY A 336 -16.39 9.59 7.88
CA GLY A 336 -17.80 9.23 8.07
C GLY A 336 -18.06 7.76 7.76
N ILE A 337 -17.45 7.24 6.69
CA ILE A 337 -17.54 5.83 6.32
C ILE A 337 -16.79 4.97 7.34
N TYR A 338 -15.53 5.26 7.65
CA TYR A 338 -14.74 4.45 8.58
C TYR A 338 -15.35 4.38 9.97
N ARG A 339 -15.96 5.47 10.47
CA ARG A 339 -16.73 5.48 11.72
C ARG A 339 -17.94 4.56 11.66
N LYS A 340 -18.70 4.60 10.56
CA LYS A 340 -19.88 3.73 10.38
C LYS A 340 -19.53 2.24 10.42
N TYR A 341 -18.34 1.88 9.94
CA TYR A 341 -17.86 0.49 9.88
C TYR A 341 -16.87 0.11 11.00
N ASN A 342 -16.63 1.00 11.97
CA ASN A 342 -15.72 0.79 13.11
C ASN A 342 -14.29 0.38 12.69
N LEU A 343 -13.74 1.07 11.69
CA LEU A 343 -12.39 0.82 11.17
C LEU A 343 -11.36 1.71 11.86
N ASP A 344 -11.02 1.37 13.11
CA ASP A 344 -10.20 2.22 13.99
C ASP A 344 -8.83 2.61 13.41
N PHE A 345 -8.16 1.69 12.72
CA PHE A 345 -6.89 1.99 12.04
C PHE A 345 -7.07 3.09 10.98
N ASN A 346 -8.07 2.94 10.12
CA ASN A 346 -8.41 3.92 9.08
C ASN A 346 -8.87 5.25 9.69
N ILE A 347 -9.62 5.23 10.80
CA ILE A 347 -10.01 6.45 11.51
C ILE A 347 -8.77 7.19 12.03
N ALA A 348 -7.84 6.48 12.68
CA ALA A 348 -6.64 7.09 13.25
C ALA A 348 -5.75 7.71 12.16
N ILE A 349 -5.44 6.97 11.09
CA ILE A 349 -4.59 7.50 10.00
C ILE A 349 -5.25 8.67 9.26
N THR A 350 -6.57 8.61 9.01
CA THR A 350 -7.26 9.72 8.34
C THR A 350 -7.34 10.96 9.24
N LYS A 351 -7.46 10.79 10.57
CA LYS A 351 -7.35 11.91 11.52
C LYS A 351 -5.95 12.53 11.52
N LEU A 352 -4.89 11.72 11.46
CA LEU A 352 -3.52 12.24 11.34
C LEU A 352 -3.37 13.03 10.03
N ASN A 353 -3.80 12.48 8.91
CA ASN A 353 -3.75 13.19 7.63
C ASN A 353 -4.50 14.52 7.67
N LEU A 354 -5.69 14.54 8.27
CA LEU A 354 -6.48 15.76 8.44
C LEU A 354 -5.81 16.77 9.39
N SER A 355 -5.17 16.29 10.46
CA SER A 355 -4.35 17.11 11.36
C SER A 355 -3.22 17.81 10.60
N ILE A 356 -2.54 17.11 9.69
CA ILE A 356 -1.47 17.70 8.86
C ILE A 356 -2.04 18.86 8.03
N VAL A 357 -3.21 18.71 7.42
CA VAL A 357 -3.85 19.80 6.63
C VAL A 357 -4.17 21.01 7.51
N TYR A 358 -4.72 20.81 8.71
CA TYR A 358 -5.01 21.91 9.63
C TYR A 358 -3.73 22.59 10.15
N ARG A 359 -2.70 21.81 10.45
CA ARG A 359 -1.37 22.33 10.81
C ARG A 359 -0.78 23.19 9.69
N ASP A 360 -0.85 22.73 8.45
CA ASP A 360 -0.29 23.42 7.28
C ASP A 360 -1.06 24.71 6.93
N THR A 361 -2.34 24.79 7.31
CA THR A 361 -3.20 25.97 7.14
C THR A 361 -3.22 26.91 8.36
N GLY A 362 -2.55 26.53 9.46
CA GLY A 362 -2.40 27.35 10.67
C GLY A 362 -3.48 27.16 11.74
N ASP A 363 -4.44 26.26 11.55
CA ASP A 363 -5.40 25.87 12.59
C ASP A 363 -4.79 24.80 13.52
N PHE A 364 -3.92 25.26 14.41
CA PHE A 364 -3.22 24.37 15.34
C PHE A 364 -4.15 23.75 16.38
N THR A 365 -5.29 24.37 16.71
CA THR A 365 -6.26 23.82 17.66
C THR A 365 -6.89 22.56 17.10
N SER A 366 -7.46 22.64 15.89
CA SER A 366 -8.05 21.46 15.22
C SER A 366 -7.00 20.38 14.95
N ALA A 367 -5.76 20.77 14.59
CA ALA A 367 -4.67 19.83 14.38
C ALA A 367 -4.34 19.03 15.66
N ILE A 368 -4.16 19.72 16.80
CA ILE A 368 -3.88 19.06 18.10
C ILE A 368 -5.00 18.11 18.50
N GLU A 369 -6.26 18.54 18.39
CA GLU A 369 -7.41 17.70 18.75
C GLU A 369 -7.42 16.41 17.94
N LEU A 370 -7.27 16.49 16.62
CA LEU A 370 -7.25 15.33 15.74
C LEU A 370 -6.05 14.41 15.99
N ALA A 371 -4.85 14.97 16.18
CA ALA A 371 -3.66 14.18 16.46
C ALA A 371 -3.73 13.50 17.84
N MET A 372 -4.27 14.16 18.87
CA MET A 372 -4.51 13.56 20.20
C MET A 372 -5.57 12.46 20.14
N GLU A 373 -6.64 12.65 19.37
CA GLU A 373 -7.63 11.60 19.15
C GLU A 373 -7.05 10.39 18.42
N ALA A 374 -6.23 10.62 17.39
CA ALA A 374 -5.54 9.56 16.68
C ALA A 374 -4.56 8.81 17.61
N LEU A 375 -3.78 9.55 18.40
CA LEU A 375 -2.88 8.99 19.42
C LEU A 375 -3.64 8.09 20.41
N LYS A 376 -4.77 8.57 20.92
CA LYS A 376 -5.61 7.79 21.84
C LYS A 376 -6.09 6.49 21.22
N ILE A 377 -6.56 6.54 19.97
CA ILE A 377 -7.00 5.34 19.24
C ILE A 377 -5.81 4.39 19.05
N SER A 378 -4.69 4.87 18.51
CA SER A 378 -3.51 4.04 18.24
C SER A 378 -2.92 3.43 19.50
N SER A 379 -2.85 4.16 20.61
CA SER A 379 -2.36 3.62 21.90
C SER A 379 -3.31 2.58 22.47
N SER A 380 -4.63 2.81 22.39
CA SER A 380 -5.63 1.85 22.91
C SER A 380 -5.69 0.54 22.12
N GLN A 381 -5.36 0.60 20.82
CA GLN A 381 -5.36 -0.53 19.90
C GLN A 381 -3.96 -1.07 19.61
N TYR A 382 -2.93 -0.56 20.28
CA TYR A 382 -1.52 -0.96 20.12
C TYR A 382 -1.01 -0.87 18.67
N PHE A 383 -1.46 0.14 17.91
CA PHE A 383 -0.95 0.45 16.58
C PHE A 383 0.35 1.25 16.70
N THR A 384 1.45 0.59 17.02
CA THR A 384 2.75 1.21 17.36
C THR A 384 3.23 2.22 16.32
N SER A 385 3.11 1.90 15.03
CA SER A 385 3.51 2.78 13.92
C SER A 385 2.66 4.06 13.83
N LEU A 386 1.33 3.94 13.98
CA LEU A 386 0.43 5.09 14.01
C LEU A 386 0.60 5.92 15.29
N GLU A 387 0.96 5.26 16.39
CA GLU A 387 1.28 5.95 17.64
C GLU A 387 2.55 6.79 17.49
N ALA A 388 3.61 6.24 16.89
CA ALA A 388 4.83 6.99 16.56
C ALA A 388 4.51 8.18 15.64
N HIS A 389 3.68 7.97 14.61
CA HIS A 389 3.26 9.04 13.70
C HIS A 389 2.47 10.14 14.44
N ALA A 390 1.51 9.76 15.29
CA ALA A 390 0.76 10.73 16.09
C ALA A 390 1.67 11.55 17.02
N ASN A 391 2.67 10.93 17.64
CA ASN A 391 3.67 11.62 18.44
C ASN A 391 4.52 12.57 17.59
N MET A 392 4.98 12.15 16.40
CA MET A 392 5.73 13.02 15.49
C MET A 392 4.91 14.24 15.05
N GLU A 393 3.63 14.04 14.75
CA GLU A 393 2.72 15.13 14.36
C GLU A 393 2.50 16.13 15.50
N LEU A 394 2.18 15.64 16.71
CA LEU A 394 2.05 16.51 17.89
C LEU A 394 3.34 17.27 18.16
N GLY A 395 4.48 16.59 18.07
CA GLY A 395 5.79 17.20 18.21
C GLY A 395 6.05 18.32 17.21
N THR A 396 5.67 18.11 15.95
CA THR A 396 5.76 19.12 14.88
C THR A 396 4.82 20.30 15.13
N ILE A 397 3.59 20.06 15.58
CA ILE A 397 2.62 21.11 15.88
C ILE A 397 3.11 21.98 17.06
N TYR A 398 3.54 21.36 18.17
CA TYR A 398 4.06 22.09 19.33
C TYR A 398 5.36 22.87 19.00
N LYS A 399 6.20 22.36 18.09
CA LYS A 399 7.36 23.10 17.58
C LYS A 399 6.92 24.38 16.87
N ASN A 400 5.89 24.31 16.03
CA ASN A 400 5.35 25.47 15.32
C ASN A 400 4.74 26.51 16.30
N LEU A 401 4.13 26.04 17.39
CA LEU A 401 3.65 26.87 18.51
C LEU A 401 4.75 27.42 19.43
N LYS A 402 6.02 27.08 19.18
CA LYS A 402 7.18 27.42 20.03
C LYS A 402 7.13 26.83 21.44
N GLU A 403 6.33 25.79 21.67
CA GLU A 403 6.33 25.00 22.90
C GLU A 403 7.43 23.92 22.86
N LEU A 404 8.69 24.37 22.83
CA LEU A 404 9.87 23.55 22.51
C LEU A 404 10.00 22.29 23.38
N LYS A 405 9.68 22.38 24.68
CA LYS A 405 9.76 21.23 25.60
C LYS A 405 8.78 20.12 25.22
N LYS A 406 7.49 20.47 25.02
CA LYS A 406 6.47 19.50 24.59
C LYS A 406 6.83 18.92 23.23
N ALA A 407 7.27 19.77 22.30
CA ALA A 407 7.69 19.36 20.99
C ALA A 407 8.80 18.30 21.04
N PHE A 408 9.82 18.55 21.87
CA PHE A 408 10.93 17.62 22.07
C PHE A 408 10.46 16.30 22.69
N ASP A 409 9.62 16.34 23.73
CA ASP A 409 9.13 15.13 24.40
C ASP A 409 8.39 14.21 23.40
N PHE A 410 7.45 14.77 22.63
CA PHE A 410 6.70 14.04 21.60
C PHE A 410 7.59 13.51 20.47
N LEU A 411 8.48 14.35 19.91
CA LEU A 411 9.40 13.92 18.84
C LEU A 411 10.38 12.85 19.32
N ASN A 412 10.86 12.93 20.56
CA ASN A 412 11.77 11.94 21.11
C ASN A 412 11.06 10.60 21.33
N THR A 413 9.80 10.60 21.78
CA THR A 413 8.98 9.38 21.83
C THR A 413 8.80 8.75 20.46
N ALA A 414 8.53 9.56 19.42
CA ALA A 414 8.42 9.07 18.04
C ALA A 414 9.76 8.52 17.52
N LEU A 415 10.86 9.23 17.75
CA LEU A 415 12.20 8.86 17.30
C LEU A 415 12.64 7.50 17.84
N VAL A 416 12.42 7.25 19.14
CA VAL A 416 12.76 5.94 19.76
C VAL A 416 12.00 4.82 19.04
N LYS A 417 10.70 4.98 18.82
CA LYS A 417 9.87 3.98 18.13
C LYS A 417 10.29 3.78 16.69
N TYR A 418 10.57 4.86 15.94
CA TYR A 418 11.01 4.71 14.55
C TYR A 418 12.38 4.04 14.42
N LYS A 419 13.27 4.22 15.40
CA LYS A 419 14.53 3.46 15.48
C LYS A 419 14.30 1.98 15.78
N GLU A 420 13.41 1.67 16.71
CA GLU A 420 13.02 0.29 17.05
C GLU A 420 12.33 -0.42 15.88
N ASP A 421 11.46 0.28 15.15
CA ASP A 421 10.73 -0.22 13.98
C ASP A 421 11.56 -0.18 12.68
N HIS A 422 12.81 0.29 12.73
CA HIS A 422 13.69 0.50 11.57
C HIS A 422 13.06 1.35 10.45
N ASN A 423 12.14 2.26 10.79
CA ASN A 423 11.54 3.19 9.85
C ASN A 423 12.46 4.40 9.65
N ARG A 424 13.45 4.21 8.77
CA ARG A 424 14.52 5.17 8.50
C ARG A 424 14.00 6.53 8.01
N THR A 425 12.97 6.54 7.16
CA THR A 425 12.41 7.79 6.62
C THR A 425 11.87 8.68 7.74
N ASP A 426 11.03 8.12 8.62
CA ASP A 426 10.42 8.90 9.69
C ASP A 426 11.39 9.17 10.86
N GLU A 427 12.40 8.31 11.05
CA GLU A 427 13.55 8.60 11.92
C GLU A 427 14.24 9.90 11.48
N ALA A 428 14.55 10.04 10.19
CA ALA A 428 15.21 11.23 9.65
C ALA A 428 14.35 12.49 9.84
N PHE A 429 13.03 12.41 9.60
CA PHE A 429 12.12 13.53 9.88
C PHE A 429 12.09 13.92 11.36
N CYS A 430 12.13 12.95 12.28
CA CYS A 430 12.20 13.25 13.70
C CYS A 430 13.53 13.94 14.06
N LEU A 431 14.66 13.45 13.54
CA LEU A 431 15.98 14.04 13.75
C LEU A 431 16.04 15.49 13.25
N GLY A 432 15.57 15.78 12.04
CA GLY A 432 15.51 17.14 11.49
C GLY A 432 14.63 18.07 12.32
N ASN A 433 13.46 17.61 12.79
CA ASN A 433 12.59 18.41 13.65
C ASN A 433 13.21 18.67 15.03
N ILE A 434 13.90 17.70 15.62
CA ILE A 434 14.65 17.89 16.87
C ILE A 434 15.83 18.85 16.63
N GLY A 435 16.50 18.78 15.49
CA GLY A 435 17.54 19.72 15.07
C GLY A 435 17.04 21.17 15.14
N LEU A 436 15.89 21.45 14.52
CA LEU A 436 15.25 22.77 14.58
C LEU A 436 14.94 23.23 16.02
N ILE A 437 14.59 22.31 16.92
CA ILE A 437 14.40 22.64 18.35
C ILE A 437 15.74 23.01 18.99
N ARG A 438 16.82 22.27 18.69
CA ARG A 438 18.18 22.58 19.19
C ARG A 438 18.69 23.93 18.69
N VAL A 439 18.38 24.32 17.45
CA VAL A 439 18.62 25.70 16.96
C VAL A 439 17.91 26.73 17.83
N ALA A 440 16.62 26.51 18.12
CA ALA A 440 15.83 27.44 18.94
C ALA A 440 16.32 27.53 20.40
N GLU A 441 17.01 26.49 20.90
CA GLU A 441 17.69 26.48 22.21
C GLU A 441 19.12 27.07 22.16
N GLY A 442 19.64 27.47 21.00
CA GLY A 442 21.01 27.96 20.82
C GLY A 442 22.08 26.85 20.77
N LYS A 443 21.69 25.58 20.62
CA LYS A 443 22.57 24.40 20.57
C LYS A 443 22.92 24.01 19.13
N PHE A 444 23.65 24.89 18.46
CA PHE A 444 23.90 24.77 17.02
C PHE A 444 24.73 23.54 16.62
N LEU A 445 25.74 23.15 17.41
CA LEU A 445 26.55 21.96 17.12
C LEU A 445 25.73 20.67 17.23
N GLU A 446 24.84 20.57 18.23
CA GLU A 446 23.92 19.44 18.35
C GLU A 446 22.93 19.40 17.17
N SER A 447 22.43 20.56 16.75
CA SER A 447 21.55 20.67 15.59
C SER A 447 22.22 20.22 14.30
N LEU A 448 23.46 20.64 14.04
CA LEU A 448 24.23 20.23 12.86
C LEU A 448 24.36 18.70 12.80
N ASN A 449 24.78 18.09 13.90
CA ASN A 449 24.92 16.63 13.98
C ASN A 449 23.60 15.88 13.75
N LEU A 450 22.46 16.46 14.16
CA LEU A 450 21.14 15.88 13.91
C LEU A 450 20.72 16.02 12.43
N HIS A 451 20.95 17.18 11.82
CA HIS A 451 20.67 17.40 10.40
C HIS A 451 21.58 16.55 9.50
N ASP A 452 22.86 16.38 9.85
CA ASP A 452 23.78 15.50 9.11
C ASP A 452 23.30 14.05 9.15
N GLN A 453 22.88 13.54 10.32
CA GLN A 453 22.28 12.21 10.43
C GLN A 453 21.01 12.07 9.58
N ALA A 454 20.12 13.07 9.58
CA ALA A 454 18.91 13.06 8.77
C ALA A 454 19.23 13.07 7.27
N LEU A 455 20.21 13.89 6.85
CA LEU A 455 20.66 14.00 5.47
C LEU A 455 21.32 12.70 4.98
N ASP A 456 22.14 12.04 5.80
CA ASP A 456 22.74 10.74 5.50
C ASP A 456 21.65 9.69 5.26
N ILE A 457 20.62 9.67 6.11
CA ILE A 457 19.48 8.77 5.95
C ILE A 457 18.73 9.06 4.65
N PHE A 458 18.31 10.31 4.41
CA PHE A 458 17.57 10.64 3.20
C PHE A 458 18.38 10.39 1.92
N THR A 459 19.70 10.61 1.98
CA THR A 459 20.61 10.29 0.87
C THR A 459 20.66 8.79 0.61
N SER A 460 20.76 7.97 1.66
CA SER A 460 20.74 6.49 1.53
C SER A 460 19.44 5.94 0.95
N LEU A 461 18.34 6.71 1.08
CA LEU A 461 17.00 6.35 0.61
C LEU A 461 16.64 6.97 -0.74
N ASP A 462 17.54 7.74 -1.37
CA ASP A 462 17.27 8.58 -2.55
C ASP A 462 16.02 9.47 -2.38
N ASN A 463 15.76 9.93 -1.15
CA ASN A 463 14.59 10.74 -0.84
C ASN A 463 14.87 12.22 -1.14
N LYS A 464 14.69 12.61 -2.40
CA LYS A 464 14.96 13.98 -2.89
C LYS A 464 14.20 15.07 -2.12
N SER A 465 12.97 14.79 -1.69
CA SER A 465 12.19 15.76 -0.90
C SER A 465 12.74 15.91 0.52
N GLY A 466 13.13 14.80 1.15
CA GLY A 466 13.81 14.82 2.45
C GLY A 466 15.14 15.57 2.40
N ILE A 467 15.96 15.31 1.37
CA ILE A 467 17.22 16.02 1.13
C ILE A 467 16.97 17.53 0.99
N ALA A 468 16.02 17.95 0.15
CA ALA A 468 15.70 19.36 -0.03
C ALA A 468 15.26 20.05 1.28
N ASN A 469 14.44 19.38 2.10
CA ASN A 469 14.03 19.88 3.41
C ASN A 469 15.22 20.07 4.35
N GLU A 470 16.12 19.08 4.46
CA GLU A 470 17.29 19.19 5.35
C GLU A 470 18.28 20.25 4.86
N VAL A 471 18.50 20.36 3.55
CA VAL A 471 19.32 21.42 2.96
C VAL A 471 18.71 22.81 3.24
N ALA A 472 17.38 22.95 3.18
CA ALA A 472 16.71 24.20 3.56
C ALA A 472 16.90 24.53 5.04
N ASN A 473 16.76 23.54 5.93
CA ASN A 473 16.94 23.70 7.36
C ASN A 473 18.36 24.16 7.71
N VAL A 474 19.37 23.48 7.15
CA VAL A 474 20.79 23.82 7.34
C VAL A 474 21.10 25.20 6.73
N GLY A 475 20.56 25.50 5.54
CA GLY A 475 20.72 26.81 4.90
C GLY A 475 20.16 27.95 5.73
N ASN A 476 18.94 27.78 6.25
CA ASN A 476 18.32 28.74 7.15
C ASN A 476 19.13 28.95 8.43
N MET A 477 19.62 27.86 9.04
CA MET A 477 20.47 27.94 10.23
C MET A 477 21.79 28.67 9.94
N ASN A 478 22.44 28.40 8.80
CA ASN A 478 23.65 29.12 8.40
C ASN A 478 23.41 30.62 8.22
N CYS A 479 22.28 31.02 7.63
CA CYS A 479 21.90 32.44 7.57
C CYS A 479 21.74 33.04 8.98
N VAL A 480 21.06 32.34 9.91
CA VAL A 480 20.87 32.80 11.30
C VAL A 480 22.21 32.93 12.04
N LEU A 481 23.17 32.06 11.74
CA LEU A 481 24.53 32.07 12.32
C LEU A 481 25.47 33.12 11.70
N GLY A 482 25.01 33.87 10.70
CA GLY A 482 25.83 34.88 10.01
C GLY A 482 26.64 34.35 8.82
N ASN A 483 26.56 33.05 8.51
CA ASN A 483 27.14 32.44 7.31
C ASN A 483 26.25 32.68 6.09
N PHE A 484 25.90 33.95 5.83
CA PHE A 484 24.81 34.32 4.91
C PHE A 484 24.99 33.78 3.48
N GLU A 485 26.17 33.90 2.89
CA GLU A 485 26.44 33.44 1.51
C GLU A 485 26.27 31.92 1.37
N LEU A 486 26.77 31.16 2.35
CA LEU A 486 26.60 29.71 2.39
C LEU A 486 25.13 29.34 2.58
N GLY A 487 24.45 29.98 3.53
CA GLY A 487 23.04 29.71 3.81
C GLY A 487 22.12 30.03 2.63
N LEU A 488 22.33 31.15 1.94
CA LEU A 488 21.58 31.49 0.73
C LEU A 488 21.85 30.51 -0.42
N THR A 489 23.10 30.05 -0.57
CA THR A 489 23.44 29.01 -1.55
C THR A 489 22.69 27.71 -1.27
N GLN A 490 22.67 27.28 -0.01
CA GLN A 490 21.93 26.08 0.41
C GLN A 490 20.42 26.25 0.24
N LEU A 491 19.84 27.39 0.59
CA LEU A 491 18.41 27.66 0.37
C LEU A 491 18.04 27.66 -1.12
N LYS A 492 18.92 28.15 -2.01
CA LYS A 492 18.73 28.06 -3.47
C LYS A 492 18.80 26.61 -3.97
N LEU A 493 19.71 25.79 -3.43
CA LEU A 493 19.77 24.36 -3.74
C LEU A 493 18.50 23.61 -3.26
N ALA A 494 18.00 23.95 -2.07
CA ALA A 494 16.73 23.40 -1.58
C ALA A 494 15.55 23.79 -2.50
N LEU A 495 15.50 25.06 -2.93
CA LEU A 495 14.50 25.54 -3.88
C LEU A 495 14.54 24.77 -5.20
N GLU A 496 15.72 24.49 -5.74
CA GLU A 496 15.89 23.65 -6.93
C GLU A 496 15.38 22.22 -6.67
N GLY A 497 15.72 21.64 -5.52
CA GLY A 497 15.23 20.34 -5.07
C GLY A 497 13.69 20.29 -5.02
N HIS A 498 13.05 21.18 -4.28
CA HIS A 498 11.58 21.26 -4.18
C HIS A 498 10.91 21.61 -5.51
N THR A 499 11.56 22.39 -6.38
CA THR A 499 11.08 22.66 -7.74
C THR A 499 11.08 21.39 -8.58
N SER A 500 12.16 20.60 -8.52
CA SER A 500 12.26 19.33 -9.25
C SER A 500 11.23 18.30 -8.80
N THR A 501 10.84 18.32 -7.51
CA THR A 501 9.80 17.46 -6.98
C THR A 501 8.41 18.05 -7.13
N GLY A 502 8.26 19.30 -7.59
CA GLY A 502 6.98 20.01 -7.74
C GLY A 502 6.23 20.29 -6.42
N TYR A 503 6.91 20.25 -5.28
CA TYR A 503 6.31 20.45 -3.96
C TYR A 503 6.03 21.93 -3.70
N GLN A 504 4.86 22.42 -4.10
CA GLN A 504 4.51 23.85 -4.10
C GLN A 504 4.68 24.53 -2.74
N TYR A 505 4.30 23.84 -1.65
CA TYR A 505 4.47 24.38 -0.30
C TYR A 505 5.96 24.53 0.10
N GLY A 506 6.80 23.55 -0.27
CA GLY A 506 8.26 23.63 -0.09
C GLY A 506 8.88 24.77 -0.88
N ILE A 507 8.52 24.89 -2.17
CA ILE A 507 8.95 26.01 -3.04
C ILE A 507 8.59 27.36 -2.41
N ALA A 508 7.34 27.54 -1.97
CA ALA A 508 6.91 28.77 -1.33
C ALA A 508 7.70 29.06 -0.04
N THR A 509 8.00 28.02 0.74
CA THR A 509 8.75 28.14 1.99
C THR A 509 10.20 28.55 1.73
N ASP A 510 10.88 27.94 0.76
CA ASP A 510 12.26 28.29 0.43
C ASP A 510 12.35 29.72 -0.11
N LEU A 511 11.44 30.12 -1.01
CA LEU A 511 11.35 31.49 -1.52
C LEU A 511 11.13 32.49 -0.37
N LYS A 512 10.26 32.16 0.60
CA LYS A 512 10.05 32.99 1.79
C LYS A 512 11.33 33.13 2.60
N LEU A 513 12.03 32.02 2.87
CA LEU A 513 13.26 32.01 3.66
C LEU A 513 14.35 32.84 2.98
N ILE A 514 14.56 32.66 1.67
CA ILE A 514 15.50 33.46 0.87
C ILE A 514 15.14 34.94 0.97
N GLY A 515 13.87 35.29 0.73
CA GLY A 515 13.40 36.67 0.78
C GLY A 515 13.58 37.32 2.15
N VAL A 516 13.29 36.62 3.23
CA VAL A 516 13.50 37.10 4.61
C VAL A 516 14.99 37.35 4.89
N HIS A 517 15.87 36.43 4.49
CA HIS A 517 17.31 36.60 4.74
C HIS A 517 17.92 37.72 3.90
N LEU A 518 17.49 37.90 2.65
CA LEU A 518 17.87 39.03 1.81
C LEU A 518 17.40 40.36 2.42
N ALA A 519 16.18 40.41 2.94
CA ALA A 519 15.66 41.58 3.65
C ALA A 519 16.51 41.94 4.87
N ASN A 520 16.89 40.94 5.68
CA ASN A 520 17.75 41.13 6.85
C ASN A 520 19.16 41.63 6.47
N LYS A 521 19.65 41.28 5.27
CA LYS A 521 20.93 41.77 4.72
C LYS A 521 20.85 43.20 4.15
N GLY A 522 19.65 43.75 4.00
CA GLY A 522 19.40 45.06 3.39
C GLY A 522 19.18 45.03 1.87
N GLU A 523 19.10 43.83 1.27
CA GLU A 523 18.86 43.63 -0.17
C GLU A 523 17.36 43.66 -0.48
N HIS A 524 16.68 44.75 -0.12
CA HIS A 524 15.22 44.85 -0.09
C HIS A 524 14.54 44.61 -1.45
N ASN A 525 15.15 45.05 -2.56
CA ASN A 525 14.59 44.85 -3.90
C ASN A 525 14.56 43.37 -4.30
N GLU A 526 15.62 42.62 -4.01
CA GLU A 526 15.68 41.19 -4.33
C GLU A 526 14.79 40.41 -3.37
N ALA A 527 14.80 40.77 -2.08
CA ALA A 527 13.91 40.21 -1.07
C ALA A 527 12.44 40.27 -1.48
N LYS A 528 11.99 41.43 -1.99
CA LYS A 528 10.62 41.65 -2.45
C LYS A 528 10.23 40.69 -3.57
N GLN A 529 11.10 40.46 -4.55
CA GLN A 529 10.82 39.53 -5.66
C GLN A 529 10.61 38.09 -5.16
N PHE A 530 11.44 37.63 -4.22
CA PHE A 530 11.31 36.30 -3.64
C PHE A 530 10.04 36.16 -2.79
N LEU A 531 9.74 37.16 -1.97
CA LEU A 531 8.54 37.17 -1.13
C LEU A 531 7.25 37.28 -1.94
N GLU A 532 7.21 38.09 -3.00
CA GLU A 532 6.05 38.18 -3.90
C GLU A 532 5.79 36.82 -4.58
N LYS A 533 6.82 36.16 -5.11
CA LYS A 533 6.69 34.79 -5.65
C LYS A 533 6.18 33.80 -4.61
N SER A 534 6.71 33.86 -3.39
CA SER A 534 6.24 33.01 -2.28
C SER A 534 4.75 33.24 -1.99
N ARG A 535 4.33 34.50 -1.83
CA ARG A 535 2.93 34.88 -1.59
C ARG A 535 2.02 34.40 -2.71
N ASP A 536 2.41 34.61 -3.97
CA ASP A 536 1.60 34.26 -5.12
C ASP A 536 1.41 32.73 -5.23
N ILE A 537 2.45 31.95 -4.90
CA ILE A 537 2.31 30.49 -4.77
C ILE A 537 1.36 30.15 -3.63
N LEU A 538 1.53 30.75 -2.43
CA LEU A 538 0.69 30.50 -1.26
C LEU A 538 -0.79 30.79 -1.52
N LEU A 539 -1.10 31.90 -2.19
CA LEU A 539 -2.46 32.24 -2.63
C LEU A 539 -3.01 31.21 -3.61
N ARG A 540 -2.21 30.77 -4.58
CA ARG A 540 -2.60 29.75 -5.56
C ARG A 540 -2.87 28.39 -4.93
N ILE A 541 -2.18 28.06 -3.84
CA ILE A 541 -2.41 26.84 -3.06
C ILE A 541 -3.40 27.02 -1.90
N GLU A 542 -4.18 28.11 -1.91
CA GLU A 542 -5.18 28.45 -0.90
C GLU A 542 -4.63 28.47 0.55
N ASN A 543 -3.31 28.66 0.72
CA ASN A 543 -2.69 28.86 2.02
C ASN A 543 -2.72 30.35 2.37
N TYR A 544 -3.93 30.84 2.69
CA TYR A 544 -4.17 32.25 2.99
C TYR A 544 -3.40 32.70 4.24
N HIS A 545 -3.30 31.86 5.27
CA HIS A 545 -2.52 32.18 6.47
C HIS A 545 -1.05 32.44 6.15
N GLY A 546 -0.42 31.55 5.38
CA GLY A 546 0.96 31.74 4.92
C GLY A 546 1.10 32.97 4.02
N ALA A 547 0.15 33.20 3.11
CA ALA A 547 0.14 34.37 2.24
C ALA A 547 0.02 35.67 3.04
N ASP A 548 -0.77 35.69 4.12
CA ASP A 548 -0.91 36.83 5.02
C ASP A 548 0.38 37.09 5.79
N GLN A 549 1.05 36.05 6.27
CA GLN A 549 2.38 36.18 6.90
C GLN A 549 3.39 36.81 5.94
N VAL A 550 3.45 36.35 4.69
CA VAL A 550 4.35 36.91 3.68
C VAL A 550 3.96 38.34 3.31
N SER A 551 2.65 38.63 3.22
CA SER A 551 2.14 39.97 2.94
C SER A 551 2.49 40.96 4.05
N HIS A 552 2.46 40.50 5.31
CA HIS A 552 2.91 41.30 6.44
C HIS A 552 4.40 41.63 6.33
N ILE A 553 5.24 40.66 6.00
CA ILE A 553 6.68 40.90 5.78
C ILE A 553 6.90 41.88 4.62
N LEU A 554 6.20 41.70 3.49
CA LEU A 554 6.27 42.61 2.34
C LEU A 554 5.90 44.06 2.73
N SER A 555 4.87 44.24 3.57
CA SER A 555 4.45 45.58 4.02
C SER A 555 5.49 46.29 4.87
N GLN A 556 6.40 45.55 5.52
CA GLN A 556 7.49 46.11 6.32
C GLN A 556 8.70 46.53 5.47
N LEU A 557 8.78 46.10 4.21
CA LEU A 557 9.94 46.34 3.33
C LEU A 557 9.86 47.61 2.48
N GLY A 558 8.70 48.27 2.41
CA GLY A 558 8.49 49.46 1.56
C GLY A 558 8.04 49.13 0.15
#